data_AF-I0SJN6-F1
#
_entry.id   AF-I0SJN6-F1
#
_cell.length_a   1.000
_cell.length_b   1.000
_cell.length_c   1.000
_cell.angle_alpha   90.00
_cell.angle_beta   90.00
_cell.angle_gamma   90.00
#
_symmetry.space_group_name_H-M   'P 1'
#
loop_
_entity.id
_entity.type
_entity.pdbx_description
1 polymer ?
#
loop_
_entity_poly.entity_id
_entity_poly.type
_entity_poly.pdbx_seq_one_letter_code
_entity_poly.pdbx_strand_id
1 'polypeptide(L)'
;VSAKERLNPFRRRYLKVRSDATAGEASYQVLLALTGGPAEGFNFPDDEFISYLDSLNVNADWVMRMNILPAKKAASRNKRAEEKLNDEYNQQSGDSHAITGGSTRLDRIAEDLTAYHAALNSSESEVSVDAAVIFAVGAPTAEIAQDHANAIVRAYESREFKVTTPLGYQEELWWAALPGTPSSATVKKLELLATGRHLAFGVPLVTDALGTRKGFRLGVNISSSRRSPVFMDIGGLMEADMSGSFAVTGENGSGKSTLLKIVAGNVFDRGGQVVAIDRSDNTEWAELGTLLTEATGIEPTVVELSNTHWSLDPLRLFPPANAARVTRSLCSVLLGFEANSPEGRLLGQVLHPDYAATHQITSMGALVAHLHSGQGLAGTDPQQARDIAFGLQNVESTEFGPLLFDEQLPTLDLASRFLTFCTRGVELPRREEL
;
A
#
# COMPACT_ATOMS: atom_id res chain seq x y z
N VAL A 1 45.43 -27.04 -14.13
CA VAL A 1 45.05 -25.86 -14.94
C VAL A 1 46.26 -25.42 -15.74
N SER A 2 46.25 -25.62 -17.06
CA SER A 2 47.41 -25.34 -17.92
C SER A 2 47.67 -23.82 -18.03
N ALA A 3 48.89 -23.41 -18.37
CA ALA A 3 49.23 -22.00 -18.56
C ALA A 3 48.37 -21.29 -19.63
N LYS A 4 47.82 -22.04 -20.61
CA LYS A 4 46.85 -21.54 -21.59
C LYS A 4 45.47 -21.22 -20.98
N GLU A 5 45.04 -21.94 -19.94
CA GLU A 5 43.77 -21.67 -19.24
C GLU A 5 43.85 -20.44 -18.32
N ARG A 6 45.07 -19.99 -17.96
CA ARG A 6 45.31 -18.76 -17.18
C ARG A 6 45.23 -17.47 -18.03
N LEU A 7 45.25 -17.59 -19.36
CA LEU A 7 45.37 -16.47 -20.30
C LEU A 7 44.12 -16.29 -21.20
N ASN A 8 42.96 -16.81 -20.80
CA ASN A 8 41.71 -16.46 -21.47
C ASN A 8 41.14 -15.15 -20.86
N PRO A 9 41.26 -14.00 -21.54
CA PRO A 9 40.76 -12.72 -21.02
C PRO A 9 39.23 -12.72 -20.85
N PHE A 10 38.52 -13.65 -21.49
CA PHE A 10 37.06 -13.82 -21.41
C PHE A 10 36.60 -14.80 -20.33
N ARG A 11 37.53 -15.30 -19.49
CA ARG A 11 37.18 -16.19 -18.37
C ARG A 11 36.48 -15.45 -17.24
N ARG A 12 36.68 -14.14 -17.12
CA ARG A 12 35.99 -13.27 -16.17
C ARG A 12 34.83 -12.59 -16.87
N ARG A 13 33.65 -13.21 -16.80
CA ARG A 13 32.38 -12.67 -17.33
C ARG A 13 31.52 -12.07 -16.22
N TYR A 14 32.17 -11.42 -15.26
CA TYR A 14 31.54 -10.84 -14.10
C TYR A 14 32.35 -9.62 -13.64
N LEU A 15 31.70 -8.74 -12.89
CA LEU A 15 32.33 -7.69 -12.12
C LEU A 15 32.38 -8.09 -10.65
N LYS A 16 33.40 -7.62 -9.94
CA LYS A 16 33.45 -7.66 -8.49
C LYS A 16 33.23 -6.25 -7.97
N VAL A 17 32.07 -5.99 -7.42
CA VAL A 17 31.67 -4.69 -6.89
C VAL A 17 31.87 -4.70 -5.37
N ARG A 18 32.47 -3.64 -4.83
CA ARG A 18 32.62 -3.40 -3.40
C ARG A 18 32.17 -1.98 -3.11
N SER A 19 31.48 -1.78 -2.00
CA SER A 19 31.03 -0.47 -1.54
C SER A 19 31.32 -0.34 -0.05
N ASP A 20 31.58 0.89 0.40
CA ASP A 20 31.66 1.17 1.84
C ASP A 20 30.31 0.93 2.52
N ALA A 21 29.20 1.11 1.77
CA ALA A 21 27.85 0.81 2.25
C ALA A 21 27.62 -0.67 2.58
N THR A 22 28.42 -1.57 2.01
CA THR A 22 28.38 -3.02 2.30
C THR A 22 29.51 -3.44 3.24
N ALA A 23 30.10 -2.50 3.99
CA ALA A 23 31.28 -2.74 4.83
C ALA A 23 32.44 -3.42 4.06
N GLY A 24 32.54 -3.16 2.75
CA GLY A 24 33.54 -3.77 1.89
C GLY A 24 33.28 -5.23 1.49
N GLU A 25 32.12 -5.81 1.83
CA GLU A 25 31.69 -7.10 1.30
C GLU A 25 31.59 -7.01 -0.23
N ALA A 26 32.12 -8.03 -0.90
CA ALA A 26 32.14 -8.08 -2.35
C ALA A 26 30.88 -8.74 -2.89
N SER A 27 30.24 -8.06 -3.83
CA SER A 27 29.16 -8.62 -4.63
C SER A 27 29.67 -8.89 -6.05
N TYR A 28 29.44 -10.09 -6.55
CA TYR A 28 29.79 -10.47 -7.92
C TYR A 28 28.58 -10.26 -8.81
N GLN A 29 28.77 -9.50 -9.88
CA GLN A 29 27.70 -9.01 -10.76
C GLN A 29 27.91 -9.55 -12.17
N VAL A 30 26.87 -10.10 -12.78
CA VAL A 30 26.86 -10.50 -14.20
C VAL A 30 25.79 -9.71 -14.93
N LEU A 31 26.21 -9.00 -15.97
CA LEU A 31 25.35 -8.15 -16.77
C LEU A 31 24.95 -8.90 -18.05
N LEU A 32 23.65 -8.99 -18.29
CA LEU A 32 23.05 -9.57 -19.48
C LEU A 32 22.31 -8.48 -20.26
N ALA A 33 22.13 -8.70 -21.56
CA ALA A 33 21.35 -7.82 -22.42
C ALA A 33 20.29 -8.62 -23.17
N LEU A 34 19.08 -8.07 -23.25
CA LEU A 34 18.06 -8.56 -24.17
C LEU A 34 18.44 -8.10 -25.58
N THR A 35 18.59 -9.05 -26.48
CA THR A 35 19.11 -8.84 -27.85
C THR A 35 18.12 -9.28 -28.93
N GLY A 36 16.94 -9.75 -28.53
CA GLY A 36 15.84 -10.09 -29.43
C GLY A 36 14.67 -10.70 -28.68
N GLY A 37 13.50 -10.69 -29.32
CA GLY A 37 12.28 -11.35 -28.84
C GLY A 37 11.75 -12.39 -29.83
N PRO A 38 10.57 -12.97 -29.54
CA PRO A 38 9.89 -13.91 -30.42
C PRO A 38 9.62 -13.29 -31.79
N ALA A 39 9.79 -14.09 -32.85
CA ALA A 39 9.66 -13.61 -34.23
C ALA A 39 8.20 -13.33 -34.62
N GLU A 40 7.26 -14.11 -34.08
CA GLU A 40 5.81 -13.97 -34.34
C GLU A 40 5.16 -12.82 -33.54
N GLY A 41 5.96 -12.06 -32.79
CA GLY A 41 5.49 -10.99 -31.93
C GLY A 41 5.18 -11.45 -30.50
N PHE A 42 4.51 -10.58 -29.75
CA PHE A 42 4.23 -10.76 -28.32
C PHE A 42 2.76 -11.13 -28.12
N ASN A 43 2.49 -12.12 -27.26
CA ASN A 43 1.14 -12.36 -26.75
C ASN A 43 0.92 -11.51 -25.49
N PHE A 44 -0.18 -10.76 -25.49
CA PHE A 44 -0.62 -10.04 -24.31
C PHE A 44 -2.07 -10.46 -23.97
N PRO A 45 -2.33 -10.96 -22.75
CA PRO A 45 -1.36 -11.23 -21.67
C PRO A 45 -0.41 -12.40 -21.99
N ASP A 46 0.67 -12.58 -21.21
CA ASP A 46 1.57 -13.77 -21.05
C ASP A 46 3.06 -13.54 -21.35
N ASP A 47 3.41 -12.63 -22.26
CA ASP A 47 4.79 -12.31 -22.65
C ASP A 47 5.35 -11.03 -21.98
N GLU A 48 4.91 -10.72 -20.76
CA GLU A 48 5.46 -9.62 -19.95
C GLU A 48 6.90 -9.91 -19.50
N PHE A 49 7.84 -9.75 -20.43
CA PHE A 49 9.23 -10.19 -20.29
C PHE A 49 10.00 -9.47 -19.18
N ILE A 50 9.55 -8.31 -18.69
CA ILE A 50 10.16 -7.64 -17.55
C ILE A 50 9.68 -8.25 -16.23
N SER A 51 8.37 -8.36 -16.02
CA SER A 51 7.80 -8.95 -14.80
C SER A 51 8.13 -10.43 -14.65
N TYR A 52 8.37 -11.12 -15.77
CA TYR A 52 8.86 -12.50 -15.75
C TYR A 52 10.19 -12.65 -14.98
N LEU A 53 11.08 -11.65 -15.04
CA LEU A 53 12.34 -11.66 -14.28
C LEU A 53 12.07 -11.77 -12.77
N ASP A 54 11.07 -11.04 -12.27
CA ASP A 54 10.68 -11.02 -10.86
C ASP A 54 10.01 -12.33 -10.40
N SER A 55 9.61 -13.19 -11.34
CA SER A 55 9.13 -14.55 -11.03
C SER A 55 10.27 -15.56 -10.85
N LEU A 56 11.46 -15.27 -11.38
CA LEU A 56 12.61 -16.16 -11.30
C LEU A 56 13.22 -16.12 -9.90
N ASN A 57 13.67 -17.26 -9.38
CA ASN A 57 14.33 -17.35 -8.07
C ASN A 57 15.82 -16.94 -8.14
N VAL A 58 16.08 -15.73 -8.64
CA VAL A 58 17.43 -15.16 -8.78
C VAL A 58 17.43 -13.71 -8.29
N ASN A 59 18.55 -13.25 -7.75
CA ASN A 59 18.71 -11.86 -7.35
C ASN A 59 19.16 -11.01 -8.55
N ALA A 60 18.20 -10.60 -9.37
CA ALA A 60 18.45 -9.95 -10.66
C ALA A 60 17.65 -8.66 -10.84
N ASP A 61 18.29 -7.51 -10.90
CA ASP A 61 17.65 -6.25 -11.24
C ASP A 61 17.68 -5.99 -12.75
N TRP A 62 16.92 -5.00 -13.21
CA TRP A 62 16.90 -4.62 -14.61
C TRP A 62 16.96 -3.11 -14.78
N VAL A 63 17.47 -2.67 -15.92
CA VAL A 63 17.41 -1.29 -16.39
C VAL A 63 16.96 -1.28 -17.84
N MET A 64 16.12 -0.32 -18.19
CA MET A 64 15.71 -0.05 -19.56
C MET A 64 16.13 1.35 -19.93
N ARG A 65 17.08 1.47 -20.85
CA ARG A 65 17.51 2.77 -21.39
C ARG A 65 16.75 3.01 -22.67
N MET A 66 16.02 4.12 -22.72
CA MET A 66 15.15 4.45 -23.84
C MET A 66 15.58 5.75 -24.50
N ASN A 67 15.65 5.75 -25.82
CA ASN A 67 15.63 6.95 -26.63
C ASN A 67 14.28 7.02 -27.37
N ILE A 68 13.47 8.01 -27.04
CA ILE A 68 12.11 8.16 -27.57
C ILE A 68 12.12 9.26 -28.63
N LEU A 69 11.71 8.91 -29.85
CA LEU A 69 11.67 9.82 -30.99
C LEU A 69 10.24 9.94 -31.54
N PRO A 70 9.76 11.16 -31.83
CA PRO A 70 8.50 11.35 -32.56
C PRO A 70 8.53 10.68 -33.94
N ALA A 71 7.39 10.15 -34.39
CA ALA A 71 7.26 9.43 -35.67
C ALA A 71 7.91 10.18 -36.86
N LYS A 72 7.71 11.50 -36.96
CA LYS A 72 8.32 12.33 -38.03
C LYS A 72 9.85 12.29 -38.05
N LYS A 73 10.49 12.31 -36.88
CA LYS A 73 11.97 12.22 -36.78
C LYS A 73 12.43 10.80 -37.07
N ALA A 74 11.74 9.80 -36.55
CA ALA A 74 12.04 8.40 -36.79
C ALA A 74 11.93 8.04 -38.28
N ALA A 75 10.90 8.52 -38.99
CA ALA A 75 10.75 8.34 -40.43
C ALA A 75 11.96 8.88 -41.22
N SER A 76 12.49 10.06 -40.85
CA SER A 76 13.68 10.62 -41.51
C SER A 76 14.96 9.82 -41.26
N ARG A 77 15.08 9.22 -40.06
CA ARG A 77 16.21 8.35 -39.69
C ARG A 77 16.14 7.02 -40.44
N ASN A 78 14.96 6.42 -40.48
CA ASN A 78 14.75 5.12 -41.11
C ASN A 78 14.88 5.19 -42.63
N LYS A 79 14.45 6.27 -43.28
CA LYS A 79 14.67 6.46 -44.72
C LYS A 79 16.14 6.31 -45.11
N ARG A 80 17.06 6.83 -44.29
CA ARG A 80 18.51 6.67 -44.51
C ARG A 80 18.99 5.23 -44.29
N ALA A 81 18.36 4.51 -43.36
CA ALA A 81 18.68 3.11 -43.10
C ALA A 81 18.17 2.20 -44.24
N GLU A 82 16.97 2.47 -44.77
CA GLU A 82 16.41 1.80 -45.95
C GLU A 82 17.28 2.02 -47.20
N GLU A 83 17.67 3.27 -47.48
CA GLU A 83 18.58 3.61 -48.58
C GLU A 83 19.88 2.80 -48.49
N LYS A 84 20.45 2.70 -47.29
CA LYS A 84 21.67 1.92 -47.04
C LYS A 84 21.46 0.41 -47.22
N LEU A 85 20.34 -0.14 -46.72
CA LEU A 85 20.02 -1.56 -46.89
C LEU A 85 19.78 -1.92 -48.35
N ASN A 86 19.15 -1.03 -49.12
CA ASN A 86 18.94 -1.21 -50.54
C ASN A 86 20.28 -1.19 -51.30
N ASP A 87 21.20 -0.30 -50.91
CA ASP A 87 22.57 -0.30 -51.45
C ASP A 87 23.33 -1.60 -51.12
N GLU A 88 23.23 -2.11 -49.89
CA GLU A 88 23.82 -3.39 -49.47
C GLU A 88 23.21 -4.58 -50.24
N TYR A 89 21.89 -4.59 -50.45
CA TYR A 89 21.17 -5.61 -51.21
C TYR A 89 21.58 -5.62 -52.69
N ASN A 90 21.69 -4.44 -53.32
CA ASN A 90 22.13 -4.30 -54.71
C ASN A 90 23.59 -4.74 -54.91
N GLN A 91 24.46 -4.50 -53.92
CA GLN A 91 25.84 -4.97 -53.94
C GLN A 91 25.94 -6.49 -53.83
N GLN A 92 25.15 -7.12 -52.95
CA GLN A 92 25.13 -8.59 -52.81
C GLN A 92 24.46 -9.30 -53.99
N SER A 93 23.46 -8.67 -54.61
CA SER A 93 22.77 -9.21 -55.80
C SER A 93 23.65 -9.19 -57.06
N GLY A 94 24.67 -8.32 -57.11
CA GLY A 94 25.66 -8.26 -58.17
C GLY A 94 26.79 -9.30 -58.06
N ASP A 95 26.95 -9.92 -56.89
CA ASP A 95 27.98 -10.93 -56.61
C ASP A 95 27.33 -12.33 -56.64
N SER A 96 27.33 -12.95 -57.81
CA SER A 96 26.56 -14.15 -58.18
C SER A 96 27.02 -15.47 -57.55
N HIS A 97 27.53 -15.44 -56.30
CA HIS A 97 27.97 -16.61 -55.55
C HIS A 97 27.42 -16.76 -54.13
N ALA A 98 26.54 -15.89 -53.64
CA ALA A 98 25.93 -16.03 -52.31
C ALA A 98 24.66 -16.92 -52.31
N ILE A 99 24.80 -18.22 -52.62
CA ILE A 99 23.66 -19.15 -52.76
C ILE A 99 23.08 -19.64 -51.41
N THR A 100 23.67 -19.31 -50.25
CA THR A 100 23.19 -19.85 -48.97
C THR A 100 22.99 -18.78 -47.90
N GLY A 101 21.75 -18.28 -47.78
CA GLY A 101 21.23 -17.65 -46.55
C GLY A 101 21.38 -16.12 -46.39
N GLY A 102 22.08 -15.43 -47.29
CA GLY A 102 22.23 -13.97 -47.24
C GLY A 102 20.96 -13.22 -47.66
N SER A 103 20.37 -13.58 -48.79
CA SER A 103 19.14 -12.95 -49.33
C SER A 103 17.95 -13.11 -48.39
N THR A 104 17.70 -14.32 -47.90
CA THR A 104 16.57 -14.62 -47.00
C THR A 104 16.63 -13.88 -45.66
N ARG A 105 17.83 -13.48 -45.19
CA ARG A 105 17.99 -12.65 -43.98
C ARG A 105 17.69 -11.19 -44.27
N LEU A 106 18.13 -10.66 -45.42
CA LEU A 106 17.85 -9.29 -45.83
C LEU A 106 16.35 -9.09 -46.11
N ASP A 107 15.70 -10.07 -46.73
CA ASP A 107 14.25 -10.04 -46.99
C ASP A 107 13.45 -9.90 -45.69
N ARG A 108 13.78 -10.69 -44.65
CA ARG A 108 13.15 -10.57 -43.32
C ARG A 108 13.37 -9.20 -42.67
N ILE A 109 14.59 -8.66 -42.76
CA ILE A 109 14.89 -7.33 -42.21
C ILE A 109 14.04 -6.26 -42.92
N ALA A 110 13.83 -6.39 -44.23
CA ALA A 110 12.97 -5.48 -44.98
C ALA A 110 11.49 -5.61 -44.61
N GLU A 111 10.98 -6.84 -44.41
CA GLU A 111 9.63 -7.11 -43.91
C GLU A 111 9.42 -6.51 -42.52
N ASP A 112 10.34 -6.74 -41.58
CA ASP A 112 10.29 -6.20 -40.21
C ASP A 112 10.29 -4.66 -40.21
N LEU A 113 11.13 -4.04 -41.05
CA LEU A 113 11.17 -2.58 -41.21
C LEU A 113 9.85 -2.04 -41.77
N THR A 114 9.26 -2.73 -42.76
CA THR A 114 7.98 -2.33 -43.35
C THR A 114 6.85 -2.42 -42.32
N ALA A 115 6.78 -3.51 -41.56
CA ALA A 115 5.82 -3.70 -40.48
C ALA A 115 6.00 -2.65 -39.38
N TYR A 116 7.24 -2.36 -38.99
CA TYR A 116 7.58 -1.30 -38.06
C TYR A 116 7.09 0.07 -38.55
N HIS A 117 7.30 0.39 -39.81
CA HIS A 117 6.84 1.63 -40.43
C HIS A 117 5.33 1.76 -40.45
N ALA A 118 4.62 0.69 -40.81
CA ALA A 118 3.17 0.66 -40.76
C ALA A 118 2.65 0.90 -39.33
N ALA A 119 3.27 0.24 -38.33
CA ALA A 119 2.91 0.42 -36.93
C ALA A 119 3.19 1.85 -36.43
N LEU A 120 4.35 2.42 -36.77
CA LEU A 120 4.74 3.78 -36.38
C LEU A 120 3.82 4.86 -36.98
N ASN A 121 3.24 4.60 -38.16
CA ASN A 121 2.31 5.52 -38.83
C ASN A 121 0.83 5.25 -38.50
N SER A 122 0.54 4.31 -37.58
CA SER A 122 -0.84 4.00 -37.19
C SER A 122 -1.54 5.13 -36.42
N SER A 123 -0.76 6.05 -35.81
CA SER A 123 -1.25 7.23 -35.11
C SER A 123 -0.22 8.36 -35.18
N GLU A 124 -0.68 9.63 -35.24
CA GLU A 124 0.20 10.80 -35.14
C GLU A 124 0.90 10.93 -33.78
N SER A 125 0.30 10.34 -32.74
CA SER A 125 0.86 10.33 -31.39
C SER A 125 1.85 9.19 -31.14
N GLU A 126 2.05 8.30 -32.11
CA GLU A 126 2.94 7.17 -31.97
C GLU A 126 4.42 7.60 -31.97
N VAL A 127 5.25 6.83 -31.28
CA VAL A 127 6.67 7.12 -31.11
C VAL A 127 7.52 5.91 -31.46
N SER A 128 8.74 6.20 -31.91
CA SER A 128 9.82 5.24 -32.03
C SER A 128 10.56 5.17 -30.72
N VAL A 129 10.79 3.96 -30.21
CA VAL A 129 11.57 3.73 -28.99
C VAL A 129 12.74 2.83 -29.32
N ASP A 130 13.95 3.35 -29.13
CA ASP A 130 15.17 2.53 -29.09
C ASP A 130 15.40 2.12 -27.63
N ALA A 131 15.21 0.85 -27.30
CA ALA A 131 15.26 0.35 -25.92
C ALA A 131 16.42 -0.64 -25.73
N ALA A 132 17.40 -0.29 -24.91
CA ALA A 132 18.40 -1.24 -24.42
C ALA A 132 17.97 -1.77 -23.04
N VAL A 133 17.65 -3.06 -22.96
CA VAL A 133 17.25 -3.73 -21.72
C VAL A 133 18.44 -4.54 -21.20
N ILE A 134 18.88 -4.22 -19.98
CA ILE A 134 20.03 -4.84 -19.33
C ILE A 134 19.55 -5.47 -18.03
N PHE A 135 19.93 -6.72 -17.79
CA PHE A 135 19.70 -7.41 -16.52
C PHE A 135 21.02 -7.47 -15.74
N ALA A 136 20.96 -7.22 -14.44
CA ALA A 136 22.11 -7.25 -13.53
C ALA A 136 21.87 -8.27 -12.43
N VAL A 137 22.67 -9.34 -12.43
CA VAL A 137 22.52 -10.45 -11.48
C VAL A 137 23.63 -10.42 -10.45
N GLY A 138 23.26 -10.32 -9.18
CA GLY A 138 24.20 -10.27 -8.06
C GLY A 138 24.27 -11.57 -7.26
N ALA A 139 25.47 -11.95 -6.81
CA ALA A 139 25.66 -13.03 -5.84
C ALA A 139 26.92 -12.86 -4.96
N PRO A 140 27.04 -13.60 -3.84
CA PRO A 140 28.23 -13.56 -2.98
C PRO A 140 29.51 -14.12 -3.63
N THR A 141 29.39 -14.96 -4.66
CA THR A 141 30.54 -15.51 -5.40
C THR A 141 30.34 -15.41 -6.91
N ALA A 142 31.46 -15.41 -7.64
CA ALA A 142 31.44 -15.37 -9.10
C ALA A 142 30.79 -16.60 -9.75
N GLU A 143 30.93 -17.79 -9.14
CA GLU A 143 30.27 -19.00 -9.65
C GLU A 143 28.75 -18.87 -9.56
N ILE A 144 28.23 -18.49 -8.39
CA ILE A 144 26.77 -18.35 -8.18
C ILE A 144 26.18 -17.28 -9.10
N ALA A 145 26.87 -16.14 -9.27
CA ALA A 145 26.39 -15.08 -10.16
C ALA A 145 26.29 -15.54 -11.63
N GLN A 146 27.26 -16.32 -12.09
CA GLN A 146 27.25 -16.90 -13.44
C GLN A 146 26.18 -17.98 -13.60
N ASP A 147 25.97 -18.82 -12.58
CA ASP A 147 24.92 -19.84 -12.60
C ASP A 147 23.52 -19.21 -12.66
N HIS A 148 23.28 -18.16 -11.86
CA HIS A 148 22.04 -17.39 -11.94
C HIS A 148 21.86 -16.70 -13.30
N ALA A 149 22.92 -16.11 -13.86
CA ALA A 149 22.88 -15.52 -15.19
C ALA A 149 22.52 -16.56 -16.27
N ASN A 150 23.12 -17.75 -16.21
CA ASN A 150 22.79 -18.86 -17.11
C ASN A 150 21.34 -19.35 -16.92
N ALA A 151 20.82 -19.33 -15.69
CA ALA A 151 19.43 -19.66 -15.41
C ALA A 151 18.47 -18.66 -16.08
N ILE A 152 18.79 -17.35 -16.05
CA ILE A 152 18.02 -16.32 -16.75
C ILE A 152 18.05 -16.57 -18.26
N VAL A 153 19.24 -16.80 -18.84
CA VAL A 153 19.36 -17.08 -20.28
C VAL A 153 18.45 -18.23 -20.69
N ARG A 154 18.50 -19.36 -19.98
CA ARG A 154 17.65 -20.53 -20.26
C ARG A 154 16.16 -20.24 -20.09
N ALA A 155 15.79 -19.48 -19.06
CA ALA A 155 14.41 -19.12 -18.79
C ALA A 155 13.81 -18.26 -19.93
N TYR A 156 14.56 -17.27 -20.41
CA TYR A 156 14.14 -16.42 -21.53
C TYR A 156 14.16 -17.17 -22.87
N GLU A 157 15.16 -18.04 -23.10
CA GLU A 157 15.21 -18.87 -24.31
C GLU A 157 13.99 -19.80 -24.43
N SER A 158 13.47 -20.32 -23.30
CA SER A 158 12.26 -21.15 -23.29
C SER A 158 10.99 -20.41 -23.73
N ARG A 159 11.05 -19.07 -23.77
CA ARG A 159 9.99 -18.16 -24.22
C ARG A 159 10.39 -17.42 -25.51
N GLU A 160 11.37 -17.95 -26.26
CA GLU A 160 11.88 -17.40 -27.51
C GLU A 160 12.55 -16.01 -27.43
N PHE A 161 12.82 -15.52 -26.21
CA PHE A 161 13.61 -14.32 -26.01
C PHE A 161 15.12 -14.62 -26.04
N LYS A 162 15.89 -13.70 -26.63
CA LYS A 162 17.34 -13.82 -26.73
C LYS A 162 18.03 -12.95 -25.71
N VAL A 163 18.41 -13.54 -24.59
CA VAL A 163 19.24 -12.88 -23.57
C VAL A 163 20.67 -13.38 -23.69
N THR A 164 21.63 -12.47 -23.74
CA THR A 164 23.06 -12.83 -23.86
C THR A 164 23.88 -12.15 -22.78
N THR A 165 25.06 -12.69 -22.48
CA THR A 165 26.09 -12.03 -21.66
C THR A 165 27.16 -11.47 -22.58
N PRO A 166 27.11 -10.17 -22.96
CA PRO A 166 28.03 -9.63 -23.96
C PRO A 166 29.48 -9.66 -23.47
N LEU A 167 30.38 -10.20 -24.30
CA LEU A 167 31.79 -10.39 -23.96
C LEU A 167 32.53 -9.04 -23.95
N GLY A 168 33.29 -8.78 -22.88
CA GLY A 168 34.12 -7.58 -22.77
C GLY A 168 33.37 -6.31 -22.36
N TYR A 169 32.05 -6.36 -22.21
CA TYR A 169 31.22 -5.17 -21.95
C TYR A 169 30.63 -5.10 -20.54
N GLN A 170 31.02 -6.01 -19.63
CA GLN A 170 30.44 -6.09 -18.29
C GLN A 170 30.52 -4.76 -17.53
N GLU A 171 31.69 -4.12 -17.52
CA GLU A 171 31.88 -2.81 -16.86
C GLU A 171 31.07 -1.70 -17.52
N GLU A 172 31.02 -1.69 -18.85
CA GLU A 172 30.28 -0.70 -19.61
C GLU A 172 28.76 -0.82 -19.38
N LEU A 173 28.24 -2.06 -19.34
CA LEU A 173 26.84 -2.34 -19.00
C LEU A 173 26.50 -1.99 -17.55
N TRP A 174 27.43 -2.18 -16.63
CA TRP A 174 27.26 -1.77 -15.23
C TRP A 174 27.10 -0.26 -15.10
N TRP A 175 28.00 0.52 -15.72
CA TRP A 175 27.87 1.97 -15.73
C TRP A 175 26.58 2.42 -16.41
N ALA A 176 26.14 1.72 -17.45
CA ALA A 176 24.87 1.99 -18.12
C ALA A 176 23.64 1.71 -17.23
N ALA A 177 23.76 0.89 -16.18
CA ALA A 177 22.69 0.67 -15.21
C ALA A 177 22.55 1.80 -14.19
N LEU A 178 23.55 2.69 -14.08
CA LEU A 178 23.49 3.80 -13.15
C LEU A 178 22.79 5.03 -13.77
N PRO A 179 21.87 5.69 -13.02
CA PRO A 179 21.27 6.95 -13.44
C PRO A 179 22.33 8.02 -13.71
N GLY A 180 22.12 8.83 -14.75
CA GLY A 180 23.02 9.94 -15.11
C GLY A 180 24.23 9.56 -15.97
N THR A 181 24.55 8.28 -16.14
CA THR A 181 25.60 7.84 -17.07
C THR A 181 25.15 8.02 -18.53
N PRO A 182 25.95 8.64 -19.43
CA PRO A 182 25.65 8.69 -20.85
C PRO A 182 25.64 7.30 -21.51
N SER A 183 24.75 7.08 -22.49
CA SER A 183 24.73 5.82 -23.25
C SER A 183 25.95 5.74 -24.17
N SER A 184 26.75 4.68 -24.01
CA SER A 184 27.93 4.43 -24.82
C SER A 184 27.58 3.84 -26.20
N ALA A 185 28.56 3.77 -27.10
CA ALA A 185 28.39 3.15 -28.41
C ALA A 185 28.07 1.65 -28.32
N THR A 186 28.55 0.95 -27.30
CA THR A 186 28.23 -0.47 -27.06
C THR A 186 26.77 -0.64 -26.67
N VAL A 187 26.27 0.17 -25.73
CA VAL A 187 24.86 0.09 -25.29
C VAL A 187 23.92 0.35 -26.47
N LYS A 188 24.25 1.31 -27.33
CA LYS A 188 23.47 1.61 -28.55
C LYS A 188 23.36 0.43 -29.52
N LYS A 189 24.35 -0.47 -29.56
CA LYS A 189 24.30 -1.68 -30.39
C LYS A 189 23.35 -2.75 -29.84
N LEU A 190 22.93 -2.60 -28.58
CA LEU A 190 22.01 -3.52 -27.89
C LEU A 190 20.59 -2.95 -27.84
N GLU A 191 20.34 -1.79 -28.45
CA GLU A 191 19.01 -1.19 -28.53
C GLU A 191 18.12 -2.03 -29.47
N LEU A 192 16.98 -2.45 -28.94
CA LEU A 192 15.89 -3.05 -29.70
C LEU A 192 14.93 -1.94 -30.12
N LEU A 193 14.60 -1.91 -31.41
CA LEU A 193 13.71 -0.91 -31.98
C LEU A 193 12.25 -1.38 -31.85
N ALA A 194 11.42 -0.57 -31.22
CA ALA A 194 9.98 -0.82 -31.08
C ALA A 194 9.17 0.47 -31.27
N THR A 195 7.85 0.35 -31.46
CA THR A 195 6.95 1.49 -31.29
C THR A 195 6.58 1.65 -29.83
N GLY A 196 6.04 2.80 -29.44
CA GLY A 196 5.51 3.01 -28.08
C GLY A 196 4.47 1.96 -27.71
N ARG A 197 3.53 1.68 -28.64
CA ARG A 197 2.52 0.63 -28.45
C ARG A 197 3.11 -0.77 -28.27
N HIS A 198 4.07 -1.18 -29.10
CA HIS A 198 4.65 -2.52 -28.98
C HIS A 198 5.50 -2.69 -27.72
N LEU A 199 6.24 -1.64 -27.30
CA LEU A 199 6.97 -1.68 -26.04
C LEU A 199 6.01 -1.79 -24.83
N ALA A 200 4.87 -1.12 -24.89
CA ALA A 200 3.87 -1.16 -23.83
C ALA A 200 3.27 -2.56 -23.60
N PHE A 201 3.22 -3.43 -24.63
CA PHE A 201 2.78 -4.81 -24.48
C PHE A 201 3.70 -5.65 -23.58
N GLY A 202 4.97 -5.27 -23.41
CA GLY A 202 5.86 -5.89 -22.44
C GLY A 202 5.61 -5.48 -20.99
N VAL A 203 4.66 -4.57 -20.74
CA VAL A 203 4.29 -3.97 -19.45
C VAL A 203 5.53 -3.66 -18.58
N PRO A 204 6.45 -2.80 -19.05
CA PRO A 204 7.74 -2.62 -18.37
C PRO A 204 7.66 -1.87 -17.03
N LEU A 205 6.51 -1.28 -16.70
CA LEU A 205 6.29 -0.48 -15.49
C LEU A 205 5.23 -1.13 -14.59
N VAL A 206 5.54 -2.31 -14.06
CA VAL A 206 4.72 -3.00 -13.06
C VAL A 206 5.34 -2.83 -11.68
N THR A 207 4.50 -2.80 -10.65
CA THR A 207 4.95 -2.96 -9.27
C THR A 207 4.13 -4.05 -8.62
N ASP A 208 4.81 -4.93 -7.89
CA ASP A 208 4.19 -5.88 -6.97
C ASP A 208 4.11 -5.31 -5.55
N ALA A 209 4.55 -4.07 -5.33
CA ALA A 209 4.64 -3.46 -4.00
C ALA A 209 3.26 -3.43 -3.33
N LEU A 210 3.20 -3.97 -2.12
CA LEU A 210 1.99 -4.05 -1.32
C LEU A 210 2.15 -3.28 -0.01
N GLY A 211 1.18 -2.42 0.29
CA GLY A 211 1.17 -1.58 1.47
C GLY A 211 1.77 -0.20 1.24
N THR A 212 2.09 0.47 2.34
CA THR A 212 2.69 1.82 2.38
C THR A 212 4.21 1.76 2.22
N ARG A 213 4.84 2.89 1.87
CA ARG A 213 6.31 2.97 1.68
C ARG A 213 7.11 2.87 2.98
N LYS A 214 6.52 3.32 4.09
CA LYS A 214 7.08 3.36 5.45
C LYS A 214 5.98 2.94 6.40
N GLY A 215 6.30 2.71 7.66
CA GLY A 215 5.32 2.32 8.68
C GLY A 215 5.80 1.11 9.47
N PHE A 216 4.88 0.45 10.16
CA PHE A 216 5.18 -0.82 10.81
C PHE A 216 4.94 -1.99 9.86
N ARG A 217 5.73 -3.05 10.01
CA ARG A 217 5.65 -4.23 9.15
C ARG A 217 4.43 -5.06 9.54
N LEU A 218 3.48 -5.19 8.62
CA LEU A 218 2.28 -6.02 8.79
C LEU A 218 2.53 -7.47 8.36
N GLY A 219 3.38 -7.67 7.34
CA GLY A 219 3.58 -8.99 6.76
C GLY A 219 4.70 -9.08 5.74
N VAL A 220 4.60 -10.09 4.89
CA VAL A 220 5.52 -10.37 3.79
C VAL A 220 4.68 -10.57 2.54
N ASN A 221 5.02 -9.85 1.49
CA ASN A 221 4.46 -10.02 0.17
C ASN A 221 5.06 -11.27 -0.47
N ILE A 222 4.20 -12.12 -1.01
CA ILE A 222 4.54 -13.39 -1.64
C ILE A 222 4.07 -13.46 -3.10
N SER A 223 3.66 -12.32 -3.67
CA SER A 223 3.18 -12.24 -5.06
C SER A 223 4.29 -12.44 -6.09
N SER A 224 5.55 -12.30 -5.71
CA SER A 224 6.73 -12.57 -6.53
C SER A 224 7.72 -13.50 -5.81
N SER A 225 8.75 -13.96 -6.52
CA SER A 225 9.85 -14.72 -5.89
C SER A 225 10.62 -13.86 -4.88
N ARG A 226 10.57 -12.54 -5.07
CA ARG A 226 11.17 -11.51 -4.22
C ARG A 226 10.25 -11.18 -3.06
N ARG A 227 10.39 -11.93 -1.97
CA ARG A 227 9.70 -11.64 -0.70
C ARG A 227 10.04 -10.25 -0.20
N SER A 228 9.07 -9.35 -0.19
CA SER A 228 9.21 -7.97 0.26
C SER A 228 8.37 -7.70 1.52
N PRO A 229 8.78 -6.78 2.41
CA PRO A 229 7.96 -6.43 3.57
C PRO A 229 6.72 -5.64 3.14
N VAL A 230 5.59 -5.93 3.79
CA VAL A 230 4.36 -5.13 3.66
C VAL A 230 4.30 -4.19 4.85
N PHE A 231 4.29 -2.88 4.61
CA PHE A 231 4.17 -1.87 5.66
C PHE A 231 2.77 -1.26 5.73
N MET A 232 2.36 -0.87 6.93
CA MET A 232 1.15 -0.11 7.21
C MET A 232 1.50 1.15 8.01
N ASP A 233 0.95 2.29 7.58
CA ASP A 233 1.16 3.61 8.22
C ASP A 233 -0.16 4.38 8.30
N ILE A 234 -1.00 4.01 9.26
CA ILE A 234 -2.32 4.63 9.47
C ILE A 234 -2.17 6.13 9.77
N GLY A 235 -1.25 6.48 10.66
CA GLY A 235 -0.99 7.89 11.02
C GLY A 235 -0.46 8.70 9.83
N GLY A 236 0.50 8.16 9.07
CA GLY A 236 1.02 8.83 7.89
C GLY A 236 -0.01 9.00 6.76
N LEU A 237 -0.98 8.08 6.64
CA LEU A 237 -2.11 8.27 5.71
C LEU A 237 -2.99 9.44 6.15
N MET A 238 -3.30 9.54 7.45
CA MET A 238 -4.11 10.64 7.99
C MET A 238 -3.41 12.00 7.85
N GLU A 239 -2.10 12.08 8.09
CA GLU A 239 -1.29 13.29 7.86
C GLU A 239 -1.30 13.74 6.39
N ALA A 240 -1.46 12.78 5.46
CA ALA A 240 -1.56 13.04 4.03
C ALA A 240 -3.00 13.30 3.55
N ASP A 241 -3.94 13.57 4.46
CA ASP A 241 -5.37 13.79 4.18
C ASP A 241 -6.02 12.58 3.47
N MET A 242 -5.57 11.37 3.82
CA MET A 242 -6.11 10.10 3.35
C MET A 242 -6.75 9.31 4.49
N SER A 243 -7.76 8.50 4.16
CA SER A 243 -8.38 7.63 5.14
C SER A 243 -7.40 6.57 5.65
N GLY A 244 -7.28 6.48 6.98
CA GLY A 244 -6.58 5.41 7.68
C GLY A 244 -7.47 4.20 8.00
N SER A 245 -8.73 4.20 7.56
CA SER A 245 -9.68 3.13 7.85
C SER A 245 -9.38 1.86 7.06
N PHE A 246 -9.53 0.71 7.72
CA PHE A 246 -9.41 -0.61 7.08
C PHE A 246 -10.43 -1.58 7.69
N ALA A 247 -10.73 -2.65 6.95
CA ALA A 247 -11.64 -3.70 7.39
C ALA A 247 -10.90 -5.04 7.44
N VAL A 248 -11.18 -5.83 8.49
CA VAL A 248 -10.65 -7.19 8.66
C VAL A 248 -11.82 -8.16 8.69
N THR A 249 -11.85 -9.08 7.73
CA THR A 249 -12.88 -10.10 7.59
C THR A 249 -12.26 -11.50 7.51
N GLY A 250 -13.05 -12.52 7.83
CA GLY A 250 -12.59 -13.91 7.90
C GLY A 250 -13.40 -14.74 8.88
N GLU A 251 -13.28 -16.05 8.78
CA GLU A 251 -13.97 -17.01 9.66
C GLU A 251 -13.46 -16.96 11.10
N ASN A 252 -14.15 -17.60 12.04
CA ASN A 252 -13.65 -17.74 13.40
C ASN A 252 -12.31 -18.50 13.41
N GLY A 253 -11.33 -18.05 14.18
CA GLY A 253 -9.98 -18.64 14.19
C GLY A 253 -9.05 -18.26 13.03
N SER A 254 -9.50 -17.49 12.03
CA SER A 254 -8.64 -17.04 10.90
C SER A 254 -7.55 -16.02 11.27
N GLY A 255 -7.49 -15.57 12.53
CA GLY A 255 -6.49 -14.61 13.01
C GLY A 255 -6.91 -13.14 12.94
N LYS A 256 -8.20 -12.83 12.75
CA LYS A 256 -8.73 -11.45 12.73
C LYS A 256 -8.33 -10.64 13.98
N SER A 257 -8.65 -11.16 15.17
CA SER A 257 -8.33 -10.51 16.43
C SER A 257 -6.82 -10.35 16.58
N THR A 258 -6.03 -11.34 16.18
CA THR A 258 -4.57 -11.26 16.20
C THR A 258 -4.06 -10.11 15.34
N LEU A 259 -4.54 -9.99 14.10
CA LEU A 259 -4.17 -8.90 13.20
C LEU A 259 -4.51 -7.53 13.79
N LEU A 260 -5.74 -7.37 14.30
CA LEU A 260 -6.20 -6.11 14.89
C LEU A 260 -5.41 -5.75 16.16
N LYS A 261 -5.05 -6.72 17.00
CA LYS A 261 -4.20 -6.51 18.19
C LYS A 261 -2.77 -6.14 17.81
N ILE A 262 -2.19 -6.74 16.76
CA ILE A 262 -0.88 -6.35 16.21
C ILE A 262 -0.93 -4.90 15.74
N VAL A 263 -1.96 -4.52 14.99
CA VAL A 263 -2.13 -3.14 14.53
C VAL A 263 -2.27 -2.18 15.72
N ALA A 264 -3.16 -2.48 16.68
CA ALA A 264 -3.37 -1.66 17.87
C ALA A 264 -2.09 -1.49 18.70
N GLY A 265 -1.33 -2.57 18.92
CA GLY A 265 -0.03 -2.51 19.60
C GLY A 265 0.96 -1.61 18.88
N ASN A 266 1.06 -1.72 17.54
CA ASN A 266 1.93 -0.83 16.76
C ASN A 266 1.48 0.64 16.81
N VAL A 267 0.17 0.90 16.81
CA VAL A 267 -0.36 2.26 16.98
C VAL A 267 -0.01 2.80 18.37
N PHE A 268 -0.19 1.99 19.41
CA PHE A 268 0.14 2.34 20.78
C PHE A 268 1.65 2.61 20.95
N ASP A 269 2.53 1.73 20.47
CA ASP A 269 3.99 1.91 20.58
C ASP A 269 4.49 3.17 19.87
N ARG A 270 3.75 3.64 18.86
CA ARG A 270 4.05 4.85 18.08
C ARG A 270 3.42 6.13 18.66
N GLY A 271 2.86 6.06 19.87
CA GLY A 271 2.28 7.22 20.55
C GLY A 271 0.79 7.45 20.29
N GLY A 272 0.13 6.59 19.52
CA GLY A 272 -1.30 6.69 19.25
C GLY A 272 -2.17 6.33 20.45
N GLN A 273 -3.43 6.72 20.37
CA GLN A 273 -4.51 6.31 21.27
C GLN A 273 -5.30 5.16 20.65
N VAL A 274 -5.63 4.15 21.45
CA VAL A 274 -6.51 3.04 21.04
C VAL A 274 -7.82 3.14 21.80
N VAL A 275 -8.94 3.09 21.07
CA VAL A 275 -10.29 2.98 21.63
C VAL A 275 -10.93 1.70 21.09
N ALA A 276 -11.29 0.78 21.97
CA ALA A 276 -11.85 -0.51 21.63
C ALA A 276 -13.26 -0.67 22.23
N ILE A 277 -14.20 -1.20 21.43
CA ILE A 277 -15.50 -1.68 21.89
C ILE A 277 -15.43 -3.20 21.88
N ASP A 278 -15.48 -3.80 23.06
CA ASP A 278 -15.21 -5.21 23.25
C ASP A 278 -16.45 -5.96 23.76
N ARG A 279 -17.05 -6.74 22.88
CA ARG A 279 -18.18 -7.62 23.21
C ARG A 279 -17.72 -9.04 23.59
N SER A 280 -16.42 -9.33 23.52
CA SER A 280 -15.93 -10.69 23.78
C SER A 280 -16.12 -11.09 25.25
N ASP A 281 -16.51 -12.35 25.49
CA ASP A 281 -16.74 -12.84 26.85
C ASP A 281 -15.45 -12.83 27.70
N ASN A 282 -14.33 -13.07 27.04
CA ASN A 282 -12.97 -13.09 27.61
C ASN A 282 -12.30 -11.71 27.65
N THR A 283 -12.99 -10.63 27.24
CA THR A 283 -12.48 -9.25 27.37
C THR A 283 -11.07 -9.06 26.77
N GLU A 284 -10.86 -9.63 25.58
CA GLU A 284 -9.55 -9.70 24.93
C GLU A 284 -8.84 -8.35 24.75
N TRP A 285 -9.61 -7.28 24.58
CA TRP A 285 -9.09 -5.93 24.39
C TRP A 285 -8.77 -5.24 25.72
N ALA A 286 -9.47 -5.61 26.79
CA ALA A 286 -9.14 -5.14 28.13
C ALA A 286 -7.81 -5.73 28.58
N GLU A 287 -7.60 -7.04 28.36
CA GLU A 287 -6.33 -7.71 28.66
C GLU A 287 -5.15 -7.09 27.88
N LEU A 288 -5.34 -6.81 26.58
CA LEU A 288 -4.33 -6.13 25.78
C LEU A 288 -4.04 -4.72 26.30
N GLY A 289 -5.09 -3.94 26.60
CA GLY A 289 -4.95 -2.59 27.13
C GLY A 289 -4.17 -2.56 28.44
N THR A 290 -4.50 -3.46 29.37
CA THR A 290 -3.75 -3.67 30.62
C THR A 290 -2.29 -4.00 30.35
N LEU A 291 -2.01 -4.98 29.49
CA LEU A 291 -0.64 -5.37 29.17
C LEU A 291 0.21 -4.22 28.61
N LEU A 292 -0.34 -3.43 27.67
CA LEU A 292 0.39 -2.35 27.01
C LEU A 292 0.60 -1.14 27.93
N THR A 293 -0.39 -0.82 28.77
CA THR A 293 -0.32 0.31 29.70
C THR A 293 0.57 0.00 30.90
N GLU A 294 0.49 -1.20 31.47
CA GLU A 294 1.40 -1.66 32.54
C GLU A 294 2.86 -1.60 32.11
N ALA A 295 3.17 -2.03 30.88
CA ALA A 295 4.53 -1.99 30.33
C ALA A 295 5.09 -0.55 30.20
N THR A 296 4.21 0.46 30.18
CA THR A 296 4.58 1.88 30.08
C THR A 296 4.38 2.65 31.38
N GLY A 297 3.96 1.99 32.46
CA GLY A 297 3.68 2.60 33.76
C GLY A 297 2.43 3.49 33.77
N ILE A 298 1.52 3.30 32.81
CA ILE A 298 0.24 4.00 32.71
C ILE A 298 -0.86 3.08 33.25
N GLU A 299 -1.86 3.65 33.93
CA GLU A 299 -3.00 2.86 34.40
C GLU A 299 -3.94 2.53 33.23
N PRO A 300 -4.39 1.27 33.08
CA PRO A 300 -5.35 0.90 32.05
C PRO A 300 -6.72 1.54 32.29
N THR A 301 -7.39 1.93 31.22
CA THR A 301 -8.76 2.45 31.28
C THR A 301 -9.74 1.45 30.68
N VAL A 302 -10.33 0.65 31.56
CA VAL A 302 -11.34 -0.34 31.19
C VAL A 302 -12.68 0.08 31.80
N VAL A 303 -13.71 0.18 30.94
CA VAL A 303 -15.08 0.52 31.30
C VAL A 303 -15.94 -0.71 31.07
N GLU A 304 -16.28 -1.41 32.16
CA GLU A 304 -17.26 -2.50 32.14
C GLU A 304 -18.67 -1.92 32.34
N LEU A 305 -19.54 -2.08 31.36
CA LEU A 305 -20.84 -1.40 31.35
C LEU A 305 -21.74 -1.80 32.55
N SER A 306 -21.70 -3.07 32.98
CA SER A 306 -22.52 -3.60 34.07
C SER A 306 -21.90 -3.45 35.47
N ASN A 307 -20.61 -3.12 35.57
CA ASN A 307 -19.89 -2.99 36.83
C ASN A 307 -18.76 -1.96 36.68
N THR A 308 -19.15 -0.72 36.40
CA THR A 308 -18.21 0.35 36.07
C THR A 308 -17.59 0.97 37.32
N HIS A 309 -16.33 1.38 37.20
CA HIS A 309 -15.64 2.25 38.15
C HIS A 309 -15.56 3.70 37.66
N TRP A 310 -16.14 3.98 36.48
CA TRP A 310 -16.05 5.25 35.79
C TRP A 310 -17.44 5.81 35.51
N SER A 311 -17.58 7.13 35.64
CA SER A 311 -18.73 7.88 35.14
C SER A 311 -18.51 8.27 33.68
N LEU A 312 -19.53 8.02 32.86
CA LEU A 312 -19.69 8.53 31.50
C LEU A 312 -20.74 9.64 31.42
N ASP A 313 -21.06 10.30 32.54
CA ASP A 313 -21.97 11.44 32.55
C ASP A 313 -21.44 12.55 31.61
N PRO A 314 -22.12 12.83 30.48
CA PRO A 314 -21.66 13.80 29.50
C PRO A 314 -21.64 15.25 30.03
N LEU A 315 -22.44 15.57 31.06
CA LEU A 315 -22.44 16.88 31.71
C LEU A 315 -21.22 17.08 32.61
N ARG A 316 -20.63 15.99 33.11
CA ARG A 316 -19.40 16.01 33.91
C ARG A 316 -18.14 15.82 33.05
N LEU A 317 -18.23 15.03 31.98
CA LEU A 317 -17.09 14.70 31.10
C LEU A 317 -16.67 15.84 30.18
N PHE A 318 -17.64 16.56 29.61
CA PHE A 318 -17.36 17.53 28.56
C PHE A 318 -17.47 18.96 29.07
N PRO A 319 -16.72 19.91 28.49
CA PRO A 319 -16.95 21.33 28.73
C PRO A 319 -18.39 21.72 28.38
N PRO A 320 -19.00 22.73 29.04
CA PRO A 320 -20.42 23.06 28.89
C PRO A 320 -20.92 23.19 27.45
N ALA A 321 -20.11 23.76 26.55
CA ALA A 321 -20.45 23.90 25.14
C ALA A 321 -20.64 22.55 24.41
N ASN A 322 -19.86 21.53 24.78
CA ASN A 322 -19.92 20.19 24.20
C ASN A 322 -20.90 19.28 24.96
N ALA A 323 -20.95 19.41 26.29
CA ALA A 323 -21.82 18.64 27.17
C ALA A 323 -23.27 18.69 26.69
N ALA A 324 -23.82 19.89 26.48
CA ALA A 324 -25.20 20.05 26.02
C ALA A 324 -25.50 19.26 24.74
N ARG A 325 -24.61 19.33 23.74
CA ARG A 325 -24.77 18.61 22.47
C ARG A 325 -24.71 17.10 22.65
N VAL A 326 -23.72 16.60 23.40
CA VAL A 326 -23.53 15.16 23.64
C VAL A 326 -24.68 14.61 24.47
N THR A 327 -25.07 15.27 25.56
CA THR A 327 -26.20 14.87 26.42
C THR A 327 -27.51 14.80 25.64
N ARG A 328 -27.81 15.79 24.79
CA ARG A 328 -29.01 15.75 23.93
C ARG A 328 -29.00 14.56 22.99
N SER A 329 -27.88 14.31 22.32
CA SER A 329 -27.74 13.17 21.40
C SER A 329 -27.92 11.85 22.14
N LEU A 330 -27.32 11.72 23.32
CA LEU A 330 -27.45 10.54 24.17
C LEU A 330 -28.89 10.31 24.62
N CYS A 331 -29.55 11.34 25.18
CA CYS A 331 -30.94 11.23 25.64
C CYS A 331 -31.91 10.93 24.49
N SER A 332 -31.68 11.50 23.30
CA SER A 332 -32.48 11.20 22.11
C SER A 332 -32.41 9.72 21.73
N VAL A 333 -31.21 9.10 21.79
CA VAL A 333 -31.03 7.67 21.55
C VAL A 333 -31.65 6.82 22.66
N LEU A 334 -31.39 7.17 23.93
CA LEU A 334 -31.87 6.40 25.09
C LEU A 334 -33.39 6.44 25.24
N LEU A 335 -34.02 7.57 24.95
CA LEU A 335 -35.45 7.79 25.16
C LEU A 335 -36.27 7.68 23.85
N GLY A 336 -35.62 7.52 22.69
CA GLY A 336 -36.28 7.29 21.41
C GLY A 336 -37.06 8.48 20.85
N PHE A 337 -36.65 9.73 21.13
CA PHE A 337 -37.29 10.93 20.58
C PHE A 337 -36.39 11.67 19.57
N GLU A 338 -36.98 12.36 18.60
CA GLU A 338 -36.26 13.20 17.63
C GLU A 338 -35.83 14.54 18.23
N ALA A 339 -34.68 15.09 17.80
CA ALA A 339 -34.16 16.36 18.32
C ALA A 339 -35.13 17.56 18.16
N ASN A 340 -36.03 17.51 17.17
CA ASN A 340 -37.03 18.55 16.90
C ASN A 340 -38.38 18.29 17.57
N SER A 341 -38.56 17.19 18.30
CA SER A 341 -39.78 16.91 19.06
C SER A 341 -39.98 17.94 20.20
N PRO A 342 -41.18 18.06 20.79
CA PRO A 342 -41.38 18.89 21.98
C PRO A 342 -40.37 18.57 23.11
N GLU A 343 -40.09 17.30 23.35
CA GLU A 343 -39.13 16.81 24.33
C GLU A 343 -37.70 17.22 23.95
N GLY A 344 -37.32 17.03 22.68
CA GLY A 344 -35.99 17.41 22.17
C GLY A 344 -35.73 18.93 22.18
N ARG A 345 -36.78 19.74 22.01
CA ARG A 345 -36.72 21.20 22.15
C ARG A 345 -36.57 21.62 23.61
N LEU A 346 -37.40 21.08 24.51
CA LEU A 346 -37.31 21.36 25.95
C LEU A 346 -35.92 20.98 26.48
N LEU A 347 -35.46 19.76 26.20
CA LEU A 347 -34.14 19.30 26.62
C LEU A 347 -33.03 20.21 26.06
N GLY A 348 -33.19 20.70 24.83
CA GLY A 348 -32.26 21.65 24.22
C GLY A 348 -32.17 22.99 24.94
N GLN A 349 -33.30 23.51 25.42
CA GLN A 349 -33.34 24.77 26.16
C GLN A 349 -32.83 24.59 27.59
N VAL A 350 -33.19 23.49 28.25
CA VAL A 350 -32.72 23.16 29.61
C VAL A 350 -31.20 22.95 29.65
N LEU A 351 -30.62 22.37 28.61
CA LEU A 351 -29.17 22.16 28.50
C LEU A 351 -28.42 23.37 27.90
N HIS A 352 -29.10 24.48 27.59
CA HIS A 352 -28.41 25.69 27.14
C HIS A 352 -27.43 26.15 28.23
N PRO A 353 -26.15 26.49 27.91
CA PRO A 353 -25.12 26.76 28.92
C PRO A 353 -25.54 27.77 30.00
N ASP A 354 -26.17 28.87 29.60
CA ASP A 354 -26.63 29.90 30.55
C ASP A 354 -27.75 29.41 31.47
N TYR A 355 -28.68 28.62 30.93
CA TYR A 355 -29.79 28.05 31.70
C TYR A 355 -29.27 26.99 32.67
N ALA A 356 -28.47 26.05 32.16
CA ALA A 356 -27.86 24.99 32.96
C ALA A 356 -27.00 25.55 34.09
N ALA A 357 -26.22 26.60 33.85
CA ALA A 357 -25.44 27.28 34.89
C ALA A 357 -26.33 27.96 35.94
N THR A 358 -27.37 28.67 35.51
CA THR A 358 -28.33 29.34 36.41
C THR A 358 -29.05 28.34 37.32
N HIS A 359 -29.40 27.18 36.78
CA HIS A 359 -30.14 26.13 37.49
C HIS A 359 -29.25 25.01 38.07
N GLN A 360 -27.92 25.17 38.06
CA GLN A 360 -26.94 24.22 38.61
C GLN A 360 -27.09 22.79 38.04
N ILE A 361 -27.36 22.67 36.74
CA ILE A 361 -27.47 21.40 36.03
C ILE A 361 -26.06 20.95 35.61
N THR A 362 -25.34 20.33 36.55
CA THR A 362 -23.92 19.94 36.38
C THR A 362 -23.70 18.44 36.15
N SER A 363 -24.76 17.64 36.20
CA SER A 363 -24.75 16.18 36.07
C SER A 363 -26.08 15.68 35.51
N MET A 364 -26.12 14.44 35.04
CA MET A 364 -27.39 13.78 34.66
C MET A 364 -28.34 13.67 35.85
N GLY A 365 -27.84 13.43 37.06
CA GLY A 365 -28.63 13.43 38.29
C GLY A 365 -29.28 14.80 38.56
N ALA A 366 -28.50 15.89 38.44
CA ALA A 366 -29.01 17.25 38.58
C ALA A 366 -30.02 17.61 37.48
N LEU A 367 -29.85 17.08 36.26
CA LEU A 367 -30.83 17.24 35.18
C LEU A 367 -32.17 16.59 35.53
N VAL A 368 -32.16 15.33 36.00
CA VAL A 368 -33.37 14.63 36.43
C VAL A 368 -34.05 15.37 37.59
N ALA A 369 -33.27 15.83 38.58
CA ALA A 369 -33.79 16.63 39.69
C ALA A 369 -34.42 17.95 39.23
N HIS A 370 -33.79 18.66 38.29
CA HIS A 370 -34.33 19.90 37.73
C HIS A 370 -35.65 19.66 36.97
N LEU A 371 -35.73 18.60 36.15
CA LEU A 371 -36.95 18.25 35.42
C LEU A 371 -38.12 17.91 36.36
N HIS A 372 -37.84 17.33 37.53
CA HIS A 372 -38.85 17.08 38.58
C HIS A 372 -39.19 18.30 39.44
N SER A 373 -38.31 19.30 39.50
CA SER A 373 -38.47 20.46 40.39
C SER A 373 -39.72 21.31 40.09
N GLY A 374 -40.23 21.25 38.86
CA GLY A 374 -41.31 22.13 38.39
C GLY A 374 -40.90 23.61 38.31
N GLN A 375 -39.60 23.92 38.31
CA GLN A 375 -39.07 25.28 38.25
C GLN A 375 -38.58 25.64 36.84
N GLY A 376 -38.62 26.94 36.50
CA GLY A 376 -38.17 27.45 35.21
C GLY A 376 -38.91 26.80 34.03
N LEU A 377 -38.15 26.33 33.04
CA LEU A 377 -38.69 25.64 31.87
C LEU A 377 -39.39 24.32 32.22
N ALA A 378 -38.95 23.62 33.28
CA ALA A 378 -39.62 22.39 33.72
C ALA A 378 -41.04 22.66 34.27
N GLY A 379 -41.28 23.86 34.82
CA GLY A 379 -42.61 24.30 35.24
C GLY A 379 -43.48 24.85 34.10
N THR A 380 -42.84 25.34 33.03
CA THR A 380 -43.52 25.88 31.85
C THR A 380 -44.06 24.77 30.97
N ASP A 381 -43.29 23.70 30.80
CA ASP A 381 -43.63 22.52 29.99
C ASP A 381 -43.66 21.22 30.84
N PRO A 382 -44.59 21.12 31.80
CA PRO A 382 -44.56 20.10 32.85
C PRO A 382 -44.80 18.67 32.33
N GLN A 383 -45.47 18.52 31.18
CA GLN A 383 -45.69 17.19 30.61
C GLN A 383 -44.40 16.63 30.00
N GLN A 384 -43.76 17.41 29.12
CA GLN A 384 -42.50 17.04 28.49
C GLN A 384 -41.39 16.84 29.52
N ALA A 385 -41.34 17.69 30.56
CA ALA A 385 -40.36 17.54 31.63
C ALA A 385 -40.53 16.20 32.37
N ARG A 386 -41.77 15.80 32.69
CA ARG A 386 -42.07 14.51 33.30
C ARG A 386 -41.74 13.34 32.40
N ASP A 387 -42.05 13.43 31.10
CA ASP A 387 -41.80 12.34 30.16
C ASP A 387 -40.30 12.08 30.00
N ILE A 388 -39.48 13.14 29.88
CA ILE A 388 -38.01 13.03 29.85
C ILE A 388 -37.48 12.49 31.18
N ALA A 389 -37.93 13.03 32.31
CA ALA A 389 -37.45 12.61 33.62
C ALA A 389 -37.77 11.14 33.90
N PHE A 390 -38.99 10.69 33.58
CA PHE A 390 -39.40 9.30 33.71
C PHE A 390 -38.56 8.37 32.83
N GLY A 391 -38.30 8.78 31.58
CA GLY A 391 -37.42 8.04 30.68
C GLY A 391 -36.00 7.88 31.24
N LEU A 392 -35.40 8.96 31.73
CA LEU A 392 -34.07 8.93 32.33
C LEU A 392 -34.01 8.09 33.61
N GLN A 393 -35.06 8.15 34.45
CA GLN A 393 -35.18 7.30 35.65
C GLN A 393 -35.30 5.81 35.31
N ASN A 394 -35.97 5.47 34.20
CA ASN A 394 -35.99 4.09 33.74
C ASN A 394 -34.58 3.63 33.35
N VAL A 395 -33.79 4.46 32.66
CA VAL A 395 -32.38 4.15 32.35
C VAL A 395 -31.55 4.03 33.64
N GLU A 396 -31.73 4.96 34.58
CA GLU A 396 -31.07 4.96 35.89
C GLU A 396 -31.34 3.66 36.68
N SER A 397 -32.53 3.07 36.51
CA SER A 397 -32.90 1.81 37.18
C SER A 397 -32.30 0.54 36.56
N THR A 398 -31.61 0.64 35.42
CA THR A 398 -30.94 -0.48 34.76
C THR A 398 -29.54 -0.73 35.32
N GLU A 399 -28.89 -1.82 34.90
CA GLU A 399 -27.48 -2.09 35.23
C GLU A 399 -26.51 -0.99 34.77
N PHE A 400 -26.91 -0.17 33.79
CA PHE A 400 -26.12 0.95 33.26
C PHE A 400 -26.33 2.25 34.04
N GLY A 401 -27.25 2.29 35.01
CA GLY A 401 -27.56 3.48 35.79
C GLY A 401 -26.33 4.14 36.43
N PRO A 402 -25.49 3.40 37.16
CA PRO A 402 -24.30 3.97 37.79
C PRO A 402 -23.36 4.67 36.78
N LEU A 403 -23.24 4.14 35.56
CA LEU A 403 -22.39 4.70 34.51
C LEU A 403 -22.74 6.15 34.16
N LEU A 404 -24.02 6.50 34.15
CA LEU A 404 -24.49 7.82 33.72
C LEU A 404 -24.91 8.73 34.87
N PHE A 405 -25.36 8.16 35.99
CA PHE A 405 -26.04 8.92 37.04
C PHE A 405 -25.32 8.91 38.39
N ASP A 406 -24.36 8.00 38.64
CA ASP A 406 -23.62 7.99 39.91
C ASP A 406 -22.55 9.09 39.94
N GLU A 407 -22.85 10.14 40.71
CA GLU A 407 -21.96 11.29 40.89
C GLU A 407 -20.73 10.98 41.75
N GLN A 408 -20.74 9.88 42.51
CA GLN A 408 -19.59 9.45 43.34
C GLN A 408 -18.49 8.81 42.51
N LEU A 409 -18.82 8.26 41.33
CA LEU A 409 -17.81 7.70 40.43
C LEU A 409 -16.95 8.82 39.81
N PRO A 410 -15.64 8.61 39.68
CA PRO A 410 -14.75 9.53 38.97
C PRO A 410 -15.11 9.55 37.47
N THR A 411 -14.98 10.71 36.84
CA THR A 411 -15.14 10.85 35.39
C THR A 411 -14.02 10.14 34.65
N LEU A 412 -14.36 9.46 33.56
CA LEU A 412 -13.40 8.83 32.65
C LEU A 412 -12.35 9.81 32.11
N ASP A 413 -11.07 9.45 32.14
CA ASP A 413 -10.03 10.18 31.44
C ASP A 413 -10.02 9.85 29.94
N LEU A 414 -10.55 10.77 29.13
CA LEU A 414 -10.59 10.66 27.68
C LEU A 414 -9.19 10.75 27.02
N ALA A 415 -8.16 11.17 27.76
CA ALA A 415 -6.79 11.23 27.28
C ALA A 415 -6.02 9.90 27.50
N SER A 416 -6.65 8.90 28.13
CA SER A 416 -6.03 7.59 28.31
C SER A 416 -5.55 7.02 26.97
N ARG A 417 -4.39 6.37 26.98
CA ARG A 417 -3.77 5.88 25.74
C ARG A 417 -4.43 4.61 25.21
N PHE A 418 -5.15 3.90 26.07
CA PHE A 418 -5.88 2.68 25.71
C PHE A 418 -7.20 2.63 26.49
N LEU A 419 -8.30 2.90 25.81
CA LEU A 419 -9.66 2.85 26.36
C LEU A 419 -10.37 1.62 25.82
N THR A 420 -10.87 0.77 26.71
CA THR A 420 -11.70 -0.38 26.34
C THR A 420 -13.07 -0.26 26.97
N PHE A 421 -14.12 -0.28 26.14
CA PHE A 421 -15.52 -0.38 26.57
C PHE A 421 -15.97 -1.83 26.44
N CYS A 422 -16.11 -2.53 27.57
CA CYS A 422 -16.55 -3.91 27.62
C CYS A 422 -18.08 -3.97 27.63
N THR A 423 -18.67 -4.45 26.53
CA THR A 423 -20.11 -4.51 26.28
C THR A 423 -20.64 -5.95 26.26
N ARG A 424 -19.93 -6.89 26.89
CA ARG A 424 -20.45 -8.25 27.10
C ARG A 424 -21.71 -8.17 27.96
N GLY A 425 -22.66 -9.08 27.73
CA GLY A 425 -23.97 -9.04 28.40
C GLY A 425 -24.98 -8.05 27.82
N VAL A 426 -24.55 -7.04 27.05
CA VAL A 426 -25.48 -6.13 26.36
C VAL A 426 -26.12 -6.84 25.16
N GLU A 427 -27.45 -6.94 25.13
CA GLU A 427 -28.17 -7.48 23.98
C GLU A 427 -27.91 -6.64 22.71
N LEU A 428 -27.73 -7.30 21.56
CA LEU A 428 -27.68 -6.57 20.29
C LEU A 428 -29.10 -6.18 19.87
N PRO A 429 -29.27 -5.02 19.23
CA PRO A 429 -30.51 -4.71 18.55
C PRO A 429 -30.88 -5.83 17.59
N ARG A 430 -32.15 -6.24 17.61
CA ARG A 430 -32.71 -7.18 16.66
C ARG A 430 -32.74 -6.52 15.28
N ARG A 431 -32.83 -7.33 14.23
CA ARG A 431 -32.90 -6.85 12.85
C ARG A 431 -34.10 -5.92 12.57
N GLU A 432 -35.14 -5.99 13.41
CA GLU A 432 -36.33 -5.15 13.36
C GLU A 432 -36.12 -3.77 14.03
N GLU A 433 -35.02 -3.62 14.79
CA GLU A 433 -34.64 -2.43 15.57
C GLU A 433 -33.49 -1.64 14.91
N LEU A 434 -32.96 -2.13 13.78
CA LEU A 434 -31.93 -1.51 12.93
C LEU A 434 -32.56 -1.03 11.61
#